data_AF-A0A7S3MHU0-F1
#
_entry.id   AF-A0A7S3MHU0-F1
#
_cell.length_a   1.000
_cell.length_b   1.000
_cell.length_c   1.000
_cell.angle_alpha   90.00
_cell.angle_beta   90.00
_cell.angle_gamma   90.00
#
_symmetry.space_group_name_H-M   'P 1'
#
loop_
_entity.id
_entity.type
_entity.pdbx_description
1 polymer ?
#
loop_
_entity_poly.entity_id
_entity_poly.type
_entity_poly.pdbx_seq_one_letter_code
_entity_poly.pdbx_strand_id
1 'polypeptide(L)'
;AQQENNMFNSVSTEPAAAEDGSLWVDKYAPHSFTQLLSPEKINREVLKALKKWDRYVFKGDEEDGNVANTVQGAEVEDPRPKNKVILLCGPPGTGKTTLAHIVARHCGYNAIEINASDDRSPEKLRDTIYNATQNTTLHT
;
A
#
# COMPACT_ATOMS: atom_id res chain seq x y z
N ALA A 1 -70.62 -10.60 -13.77
CA ALA A 1 -69.86 -9.51 -14.42
C ALA A 1 -69.19 -8.70 -13.33
N GLN A 2 -67.85 -8.59 -13.40
CA GLN A 2 -67.00 -7.59 -12.74
C GLN A 2 -66.91 -7.69 -11.19
N GLN A 3 -65.78 -7.54 -10.50
CA GLN A 3 -64.33 -7.54 -10.76
C GLN A 3 -63.73 -7.36 -9.35
N GLU A 4 -63.11 -8.39 -8.75
CA GLU A 4 -61.66 -8.51 -8.56
C GLU A 4 -60.91 -7.30 -7.94
N ASN A 5 -60.21 -7.60 -6.83
CA ASN A 5 -58.94 -7.02 -6.33
C ASN A 5 -58.98 -5.68 -5.56
N ASN A 6 -58.67 -5.71 -4.25
CA ASN A 6 -57.41 -5.13 -3.76
C ASN A 6 -57.10 -5.41 -2.26
N MET A 7 -55.79 -5.49 -1.98
CA MET A 7 -55.11 -5.28 -0.70
C MET A 7 -55.06 -6.42 0.33
N PHE A 8 -54.52 -7.56 -0.10
CA PHE A 8 -53.60 -8.32 0.75
C PHE A 8 -52.32 -7.48 0.91
N ASN A 9 -52.12 -6.90 2.09
CA ASN A 9 -50.97 -6.07 2.43
C ASN A 9 -49.73 -6.97 2.60
N SER A 10 -49.11 -7.35 1.49
CA SER A 10 -47.78 -7.94 1.50
C SER A 10 -46.77 -6.83 1.80
N VAL A 11 -46.31 -6.78 3.06
CA VAL A 11 -45.09 -6.06 3.42
C VAL A 11 -43.94 -6.74 2.68
N SER A 12 -43.65 -6.23 1.49
CA SER A 12 -42.35 -6.43 0.86
C SER A 12 -41.35 -5.67 1.71
N THR A 13 -40.64 -6.38 2.58
CA THR A 13 -39.38 -5.89 3.12
C THR A 13 -38.39 -5.89 1.96
N GLU A 14 -38.44 -4.86 1.11
CA GLU A 14 -37.33 -4.60 0.21
C GLU A 14 -36.11 -4.29 1.10
N PRO A 15 -34.98 -5.01 0.95
CA PRO A 15 -33.77 -4.56 1.60
C PRO A 15 -33.48 -3.18 1.03
N ALA A 16 -33.36 -2.17 1.89
CA ALA A 16 -32.91 -0.85 1.51
C ALA A 16 -31.59 -1.02 0.76
N ALA A 17 -31.67 -1.03 -0.58
CA ALA A 17 -30.52 -0.87 -1.43
C ALA A 17 -30.05 0.55 -1.12
N ALA A 18 -29.07 0.63 -0.22
CA ALA A 18 -28.28 1.83 -0.09
C ALA A 18 -27.78 2.11 -1.51
N GLU A 19 -28.34 3.14 -2.14
CA GLU A 19 -27.70 3.79 -3.28
C GLU A 19 -26.44 4.43 -2.74
N ASP A 20 -25.45 3.58 -2.52
CA ASP A 20 -24.10 3.93 -2.18
C ASP A 20 -23.56 4.62 -3.43
N GLY A 21 -23.62 5.95 -3.44
CA GLY A 21 -23.09 6.82 -4.49
C GLY A 21 -21.57 6.75 -4.64
N SER A 22 -20.94 5.70 -4.09
CA SER A 22 -19.54 5.38 -4.27
C SER A 22 -19.27 5.02 -5.73
N LEU A 23 -18.15 5.49 -6.24
CA LEU A 23 -17.72 5.11 -7.58
C LEU A 23 -17.41 3.61 -7.59
N TRP A 24 -17.71 2.94 -8.68
CA TRP A 24 -17.39 1.52 -8.85
C TRP A 24 -15.89 1.26 -8.69
N VAL A 25 -15.05 2.23 -9.06
CA VAL A 25 -13.60 2.16 -8.89
C VAL A 25 -13.20 2.06 -7.41
N ASP A 26 -13.95 2.69 -6.52
CA ASP A 26 -13.69 2.65 -5.08
C ASP A 26 -14.25 1.36 -4.48
N LYS A 27 -15.49 1.01 -4.85
CA LYS A 27 -16.18 -0.20 -4.37
C LYS A 27 -15.42 -1.48 -4.69
N TYR A 28 -14.79 -1.54 -5.86
CA TYR A 28 -14.02 -2.70 -6.33
C TYR A 28 -12.51 -2.45 -6.32
N ALA A 29 -12.04 -1.41 -5.63
CA ALA A 29 -10.61 -1.19 -5.43
C ALA A 29 -10.02 -2.43 -4.75
N PRO A 30 -8.85 -2.92 -5.19
CA PRO A 30 -8.21 -4.04 -4.53
C PRO A 30 -7.71 -3.61 -3.14
N HIS A 31 -7.95 -4.46 -2.15
CA HIS A 31 -7.56 -4.27 -0.75
C HIS A 31 -6.42 -5.22 -0.34
N SER A 32 -6.18 -6.25 -1.15
CA SER A 32 -5.19 -7.29 -0.89
C SER A 32 -4.33 -7.55 -2.13
N PHE A 33 -3.12 -8.06 -1.91
CA PHE A 33 -2.17 -8.40 -2.96
C PHE A 33 -2.75 -9.40 -3.98
N THR A 34 -3.62 -10.31 -3.54
CA THR A 34 -4.27 -11.31 -4.41
C THR A 34 -5.33 -10.73 -5.35
N GLN A 35 -5.81 -9.52 -5.09
CA GLN A 35 -6.81 -8.83 -5.91
C GLN A 35 -6.18 -7.95 -7.00
N LEU A 36 -4.85 -7.87 -7.05
CA LEU A 36 -4.13 -7.10 -8.06
C LEU A 36 -4.23 -7.76 -9.43
N LEU A 37 -4.78 -7.02 -10.39
CA LEU A 37 -4.92 -7.45 -11.79
C LEU A 37 -3.66 -7.20 -12.64
N SER A 38 -2.62 -6.59 -12.05
CA SER A 38 -1.33 -6.37 -12.71
C SER A 38 -0.56 -7.68 -12.90
N PRO A 39 0.36 -7.75 -13.90
CA PRO A 39 1.13 -8.96 -14.15
C PRO A 39 1.86 -9.45 -12.90
N GLU A 40 1.62 -10.72 -12.55
CA GLU A 40 2.09 -11.32 -11.30
C GLU A 40 3.63 -11.28 -11.15
N LYS A 41 4.36 -11.27 -12.27
CA LYS A 41 5.82 -11.07 -12.29
C LYS A 41 6.21 -9.72 -11.68
N ILE A 42 5.57 -8.63 -12.11
CA ILE A 42 5.86 -7.26 -11.64
C ILE A 42 5.53 -7.16 -10.16
N ASN A 43 4.36 -7.67 -9.75
CA ASN A 43 3.92 -7.61 -8.35
C ASN A 43 4.94 -8.31 -7.44
N ARG A 44 5.44 -9.48 -7.86
CA ARG A 44 6.49 -10.21 -7.14
C ARG A 44 7.83 -9.47 -7.12
N GLU A 45 8.23 -8.81 -8.20
CA GLU A 45 9.48 -8.04 -8.24
C GLU A 45 9.44 -6.86 -7.26
N VAL A 46 8.33 -6.11 -7.22
CA VAL A 46 8.13 -5.01 -6.26
C VAL A 46 8.11 -5.55 -4.83
N LEU A 47 7.38 -6.62 -4.58
CA LEU A 47 7.32 -7.27 -3.26
C LEU A 47 8.72 -7.73 -2.81
N LYS A 48 9.47 -8.41 -3.68
CA LYS A 48 10.84 -8.86 -3.39
C LYS A 48 11.77 -7.69 -3.13
N ALA A 49 11.65 -6.61 -3.89
CA ALA A 49 12.47 -5.42 -3.70
C ALA A 49 12.21 -4.77 -2.34
N LEU A 50 10.93 -4.64 -1.95
CA LEU A 50 10.56 -4.09 -0.65
C LEU A 50 10.99 -5.01 0.51
N LYS A 51 10.79 -6.33 0.37
CA LYS A 51 11.20 -7.33 1.38
C LYS A 51 12.70 -7.36 1.69
N LYS A 52 13.55 -6.90 0.77
CA LYS A 52 15.00 -6.76 1.05
C LYS A 52 15.29 -5.69 2.10
N TRP A 53 14.38 -4.74 2.28
CA TRP A 53 14.49 -3.67 3.27
C TRP A 53 14.02 -4.09 4.66
N ASP A 54 13.22 -5.15 4.80
CA ASP A 54 12.61 -5.56 6.07
C ASP A 54 13.62 -5.62 7.21
N ARG A 55 14.75 -6.31 7.02
CA ARG A 55 15.81 -6.47 8.04
C ARG A 55 16.44 -5.16 8.54
N TYR A 56 16.33 -4.09 7.77
CA TYR A 56 16.93 -2.79 8.10
C TYR A 56 15.90 -1.82 8.69
N VAL A 57 14.60 -2.09 8.50
CA VAL A 57 13.50 -1.24 8.93
C VAL A 57 12.83 -1.80 10.17
N PHE A 58 12.50 -3.10 10.14
CA PHE A 58 12.06 -3.86 11.29
C PHE A 58 13.31 -4.48 11.92
N LYS A 59 14.05 -3.69 12.70
CA LYS A 59 15.03 -4.28 13.61
C LYS A 59 14.23 -5.17 14.56
N GLY A 60 14.33 -6.49 14.39
CA GLY A 60 13.87 -7.40 15.42
C GLY A 60 14.66 -7.11 16.69
N ASP A 61 14.04 -7.28 17.83
CA ASP A 61 14.72 -7.47 19.12
C ASP A 61 15.51 -8.79 19.13
N GLU A 62 16.21 -9.12 18.04
CA GLU A 62 17.03 -10.30 17.90
C GLU A 62 18.47 -9.86 18.17
N GLU A 63 18.89 -10.12 19.41
CA GLU A 63 20.29 -10.24 19.80
C GLU A 63 20.97 -11.32 18.94
N ASP A 64 21.34 -10.99 17.71
CA ASP A 64 22.29 -11.79 16.95
C ASP A 64 23.70 -11.53 17.51
N GLY A 65 23.97 -12.21 18.63
CA GLY A 65 25.33 -12.55 19.03
C GLY A 65 26.03 -13.34 17.93
N ASN A 66 27.32 -13.05 17.75
CA ASN A 66 28.28 -13.72 16.86
C ASN A 66 28.17 -13.46 15.36
N VAL A 67 28.86 -12.40 14.90
CA VAL A 67 29.90 -12.57 13.87
C VAL A 67 31.17 -11.84 14.33
N ALA A 68 32.17 -12.65 14.68
CA ALA A 68 33.50 -12.21 15.06
C ALA A 68 34.21 -11.44 13.94
N ASN A 69 35.02 -10.46 14.36
CA ASN A 69 36.29 -10.03 13.77
C ASN A 69 36.66 -10.63 12.40
N THR A 70 36.74 -9.80 11.36
CA THR A 70 37.73 -9.94 10.29
C THR A 70 37.94 -8.59 9.58
N VAL A 71 39.09 -7.99 9.90
CA VAL A 71 39.96 -7.14 9.07
C VAL A 71 39.56 -5.66 8.83
N GLN A 72 40.44 -4.82 9.38
CA GLN A 72 40.66 -3.40 9.11
C GLN A 72 40.82 -3.12 7.61
N GLY A 73 40.15 -2.06 7.12
CA GLY A 73 40.63 -1.31 5.94
C GLY A 73 39.80 -1.38 4.65
N ALA A 74 38.64 -2.04 4.63
CA ALA A 74 37.71 -1.96 3.50
C ALA A 74 36.70 -0.83 3.74
N GLU A 75 36.40 -0.03 2.71
CA GLU A 75 35.29 0.92 2.75
C GLU A 75 34.05 0.22 3.34
N VAL A 76 33.45 0.83 4.37
CA VAL A 76 32.24 0.29 5.00
C VAL A 76 31.11 0.42 3.97
N GLU A 77 30.98 -0.56 3.10
CA GLU A 77 29.88 -0.61 2.15
C GLU A 77 28.57 -0.65 2.94
N ASP A 78 27.65 0.26 2.60
CA ASP A 78 26.32 0.33 3.17
C ASP A 78 25.62 -1.03 2.98
N PRO A 79 25.29 -1.78 4.06
CA PRO A 79 24.73 -3.12 3.93
C PRO A 79 23.32 -3.11 3.31
N ARG A 80 22.67 -1.94 3.20
CA ARG A 80 21.32 -1.79 2.66
C ARG A 80 21.28 -2.11 1.16
N PRO A 81 20.09 -2.43 0.61
CA PRO A 81 19.94 -2.72 -0.82
C PRO A 81 20.48 -1.57 -1.70
N LYS A 82 21.28 -1.91 -2.71
CA LYS A 82 21.86 -0.95 -3.67
C LYS A 82 20.78 -0.12 -4.38
N ASN A 83 19.67 -0.76 -4.73
CA ASN A 83 18.54 -0.13 -5.40
C ASN A 83 17.56 0.43 -4.35
N LYS A 84 17.64 1.74 -4.11
CA LYS A 84 16.82 2.45 -3.10
C LYS A 84 15.48 2.95 -3.63
N VAL A 85 15.30 2.97 -4.95
CA VAL A 85 14.12 3.51 -5.64
C VAL A 85 13.53 2.45 -6.57
N ILE A 86 12.21 2.35 -6.58
CA ILE A 86 11.44 1.54 -7.54
C ILE A 86 10.66 2.51 -8.43
N LEU A 87 10.79 2.34 -9.74
CA LEU A 87 10.04 3.10 -10.73
C LEU A 87 9.02 2.18 -11.42
N LEU A 88 7.73 2.48 -11.24
CA LEU A 88 6.64 1.77 -11.90
C LEU A 88 6.22 2.54 -13.16
N CYS A 89 6.49 1.98 -14.33
CA CYS A 89 6.12 2.55 -15.62
C CYS A 89 5.02 1.74 -16.30
N GLY A 90 4.13 2.41 -17.03
CA GLY A 90 3.10 1.76 -17.84
C GLY A 90 1.90 2.66 -18.11
N PRO A 91 0.95 2.22 -18.97
CA PRO A 91 -0.25 2.97 -19.33
C PRO A 91 -1.06 3.44 -18.11
N PRO A 92 -1.84 4.53 -18.23
CA PRO A 92 -2.78 4.93 -17.18
C PRO A 92 -3.79 3.81 -16.90
N GLY A 93 -4.31 3.72 -15.67
CA GLY A 93 -5.28 2.69 -15.28
C GLY A 93 -4.72 1.29 -15.01
N THR A 94 -3.43 1.03 -15.22
CA THR A 94 -2.80 -0.29 -14.95
C THR A 94 -2.58 -0.58 -13.45
N GLY A 95 -3.17 0.20 -12.55
CA GLY A 95 -3.07 -0.03 -11.10
C GLY A 95 -1.69 0.22 -10.48
N LYS A 96 -0.85 1.09 -11.07
CA LYS A 96 0.52 1.37 -10.56
C LYS A 96 0.52 1.94 -9.14
N THR A 97 -0.28 2.99 -8.90
CA THR A 97 -0.46 3.59 -7.58
C THR A 97 -1.04 2.57 -6.60
N THR A 98 -2.05 1.82 -7.05
CA THR A 98 -2.69 0.75 -6.29
C THR A 98 -1.72 -0.34 -5.87
N LEU A 99 -0.85 -0.80 -6.77
CA LEU A 99 0.19 -1.78 -6.50
C LEU A 99 1.16 -1.30 -5.41
N ALA A 100 1.62 -0.05 -5.51
CA ALA A 100 2.56 0.52 -4.54
C ALA A 100 1.97 0.52 -3.12
N HIS A 101 0.71 0.97 -2.97
CA HIS A 101 0.02 1.00 -1.69
C HIS A 101 -0.23 -0.40 -1.12
N ILE A 102 -0.72 -1.33 -1.94
CA ILE A 102 -1.03 -2.68 -1.48
C ILE A 102 0.23 -3.42 -1.07
N VAL A 103 1.31 -3.33 -1.85
CA VAL A 103 2.58 -4.00 -1.51
C VAL A 103 3.20 -3.41 -0.25
N ALA A 104 3.15 -2.08 -0.08
CA ALA A 104 3.64 -1.44 1.14
C ALA A 104 2.89 -1.95 2.39
N ARG A 105 1.55 -1.89 2.36
CA ARG A 105 0.70 -2.39 3.46
C ARG A 105 0.90 -3.88 3.71
N HIS A 106 0.99 -4.68 2.64
CA HIS A 106 1.22 -6.12 2.72
C HIS A 106 2.56 -6.46 3.39
N CYS A 107 3.57 -5.60 3.24
CA CYS A 107 4.86 -5.76 3.92
C CYS A 107 4.93 -5.13 5.32
N GLY A 108 3.85 -4.53 5.82
CA GLY A 108 3.83 -3.84 7.12
C GLY A 108 4.43 -2.44 7.09
N TYR A 109 4.63 -1.84 5.91
CA TYR A 109 5.09 -0.47 5.77
C TYR A 109 3.92 0.51 5.75
N ASN A 110 4.12 1.67 6.36
CA ASN A 110 3.24 2.82 6.20
C ASN A 110 3.60 3.60 4.92
N ALA A 111 2.71 3.60 3.93
CA ALA A 111 2.93 4.30 2.67
C ALA A 111 2.51 5.77 2.78
N ILE A 112 3.41 6.67 2.36
CA ILE A 112 3.13 8.11 2.25
C ILE A 112 3.12 8.46 0.77
N GLU A 113 1.97 8.91 0.29
CA GLU A 113 1.77 9.31 -1.11
C GLU A 113 1.96 10.81 -1.27
N ILE A 114 2.60 11.21 -2.37
CA ILE A 114 2.75 12.60 -2.80
C ILE A 114 2.28 12.70 -4.26
N ASN A 115 1.19 13.42 -4.51
CA ASN A 115 0.58 13.51 -5.84
C ASN A 115 1.20 14.64 -6.69
N ALA A 116 0.77 14.75 -7.94
CA ALA A 116 1.12 15.81 -8.89
C ALA A 116 0.36 17.10 -8.72
N SER A 117 -0.86 17.01 -8.23
CA SER A 117 -1.69 18.15 -7.93
C SER A 117 -1.27 18.87 -6.64
N ASP A 118 -0.52 18.21 -5.77
CA ASP A 118 -0.02 18.82 -4.54
C ASP A 118 1.16 19.75 -4.85
N ASP A 119 1.27 20.88 -4.15
CA ASP A 119 2.45 21.76 -4.27
C ASP A 119 3.75 20.93 -4.10
N ARG A 120 4.57 20.87 -5.16
CA ARG A 120 5.76 20.02 -5.26
C ARG A 120 7.06 20.78 -4.97
N SER A 121 6.96 21.90 -4.25
CA SER A 121 8.13 22.65 -3.85
C SER A 121 9.12 21.73 -3.09
N PRO A 122 10.44 21.88 -3.32
CA PRO A 122 11.44 21.11 -2.60
C PRO A 122 11.32 21.22 -1.07
N GLU A 123 10.75 22.33 -0.59
CA GLU A 123 10.48 22.60 0.82
C GLU A 123 9.40 21.66 1.34
N LYS A 124 8.24 21.60 0.67
CA LYS A 124 7.13 20.74 1.11
C LYS A 124 7.45 19.26 1.04
N LEU A 125 8.27 18.84 0.07
CA LEU A 125 8.81 17.48 0.02
C LEU A 125 9.68 17.17 1.25
N ARG A 126 10.57 18.09 1.62
CA ARG A 126 11.42 17.95 2.82
C ARG A 126 10.58 17.90 4.08
N ASP A 127 9.57 18.76 4.20
CA ASP A 127 8.68 18.78 5.36
C ASP A 127 7.90 17.47 5.48
N THR A 128 7.40 16.94 4.35
CA THR A 128 6.69 15.66 4.32
C THR A 128 7.61 14.52 4.80
N ILE A 129 8.85 14.47 4.30
CA ILE A 129 9.84 13.47 4.71
C ILE A 129 10.20 13.64 6.19
N TYR A 130 10.43 14.88 6.64
CA TYR A 130 10.77 15.17 8.03
C TYR A 130 9.67 14.69 8.96
N ASN A 131 8.43 15.09 8.71
CA ASN A 131 7.27 14.68 9.50
C ASN A 131 7.07 13.15 9.46
N ALA A 132 7.28 12.52 8.31
CA ALA A 132 7.24 11.06 8.18
C ALA A 132 8.25 10.34 9.08
N THR A 133 9.47 10.87 9.18
CA THR A 133 10.54 10.25 9.98
C THR A 133 10.41 10.50 11.49
N GLN A 134 9.74 11.57 11.90
CA GLN A 134 9.51 11.91 13.32
C GLN A 134 8.22 11.29 13.88
N ASN A 135 7.27 10.90 13.02
CA ASN A 135 6.04 10.24 13.46
C ASN A 135 6.26 8.76 13.78
N THR A 136 6.53 8.46 15.06
CA THR A 136 6.25 7.12 15.61
C THR A 136 4.75 6.96 15.75
N THR A 137 4.14 6.08 14.95
CA THR A 137 2.75 5.69 15.14
C THR A 137 2.65 4.93 16.46
N LEU A 138 2.02 5.55 17.47
CA LEU A 138 1.72 4.93 18.75
C LEU A 138 0.69 3.81 18.53
N HIS A 139 1.08 2.55 18.73
CA HIS A 139 0.16 1.42 18.78
C HIS A 139 -0.40 1.33 20.21
N THR A 140 -1.70 1.58 20.37
CA THR A 140 -2.47 1.21 21.59
C THR A 140 -3.15 -0.13 21.34
#